data_AF-A0AA86LTY6-F1
#
_entry.id   AF-A0AA86LTY6-F1
#
_cell.length_a   1.000
_cell.length_b   1.000
_cell.length_c   1.000
_cell.angle_alpha   90.00
_cell.angle_beta   90.00
_cell.angle_gamma   90.00
#
_symmetry.space_group_name_H-M   'P 1'
#
loop_
_entity.id
_entity.type
_entity.pdbx_description
1 polymer ?
#
loop_
_entity_poly.entity_id
_entity_poly.type
_entity_poly.pdbx_seq_one_letter_code
_entity_poly.pdbx_strand_id
1 'polypeptide(L)' 'MDKYDVFYEMKKYFQQTGQVMDPHVFASQFKGAFTTTEGVEGILMFDQYLNNEVRNRGSIS' A
#
# COMPACT_ATOMS: atom_id res chain seq x y z
N MET A 1 9.83 9.99 -1.35
CA MET A 1 8.43 9.57 -1.38
C MET A 1 7.88 9.79 0.00
N ASP A 2 6.85 10.63 0.07
CA ASP A 2 6.06 10.77 1.28
C ASP A 2 5.10 9.57 1.43
N LYS A 3 4.30 9.58 2.49
CA LYS A 3 3.30 8.53 2.74
C LYS A 3 2.24 8.40 1.66
N TYR A 4 1.88 9.49 0.98
CA TYR A 4 0.88 9.48 -0.07
C TYR A 4 1.43 8.82 -1.32
N ASP A 5 2.68 9.12 -1.69
CA ASP A 5 3.36 8.47 -2.80
C ASP A 5 3.39 6.94 -2.58
N VAL A 6 3.74 6.50 -1.37
CA VAL A 6 3.79 5.06 -1.03
C VAL A 6 2.42 4.42 -1.14
N PHE A 7 1.40 5.07 -0.58
CA PHE A 7 0.02 4.61 -0.71
C PHE A 7 -0.42 4.48 -2.18
N TYR A 8 -0.13 5.49 -3.01
CA TYR A 8 -0.55 5.50 -4.41
C TYR A 8 0.16 4.46 -5.25
N GLU A 9 1.46 4.24 -5.07
CA GLU A 9 2.19 3.19 -5.80
C GLU A 9 1.69 1.79 -5.44
N MET A 10 1.46 1.50 -4.14
CA MET A 10 0.89 0.22 -3.71
C MET A 10 -0.53 0.02 -4.24
N LYS A 11 -1.37 1.07 -4.19
CA LYS A 11 -2.73 1.04 -4.74
C LYS A 11 -2.73 0.81 -6.25
N LYS A 12 -1.85 1.49 -6.98
CA LYS A 12 -1.72 1.33 -8.43
C LYS A 12 -1.32 -0.10 -8.80
N TYR A 13 -0.32 -0.66 -8.11
CA TYR A 13 0.08 -2.06 -8.30
C TYR A 13 -1.09 -3.02 -8.07
N PHE A 14 -1.84 -2.83 -6.98
CA PHE A 14 -3.01 -3.65 -6.67
C PHE A 14 -4.10 -3.52 -7.74
N GLN A 15 -4.40 -2.32 -8.21
CA GLN A 15 -5.40 -2.11 -9.28
C GLN A 15 -4.99 -2.75 -10.62
N GLN A 16 -3.69 -2.84 -10.90
CA GLN A 16 -3.18 -3.44 -12.15
C GLN A 16 -3.09 -4.97 -12.09
N THR A 17 -2.78 -5.53 -10.93
CA THR A 17 -2.45 -6.96 -10.78
C THR A 17 -3.50 -7.75 -10.01
N GLY A 18 -4.37 -7.08 -9.24
CA GLY A 18 -5.23 -7.70 -8.24
C GLY A 18 -4.48 -8.23 -7.01
N GLN A 19 -3.17 -8.00 -6.91
CA GLN A 19 -2.31 -8.55 -5.85
C GLN A 19 -1.83 -7.45 -4.90
N VAL A 20 -1.69 -7.79 -3.63
CA VAL A 20 -1.11 -6.92 -2.61
C VAL A 20 0.41 -7.01 -2.71
N MET A 21 1.08 -5.88 -2.91
CA MET A 21 2.54 -5.85 -2.92
C MET A 21 3.07 -6.09 -1.51
N ASP A 22 4.06 -6.97 -1.40
CA ASP A 22 4.78 -7.21 -0.15
C ASP A 22 5.54 -5.92 0.27
N PRO A 23 5.36 -5.43 1.51
CA PRO A 23 6.03 -4.23 2.00
C PRO A 23 7.56 -4.28 1.96
N HIS A 24 8.18 -5.45 2.14
CA HIS A 24 9.63 -5.63 2.00
C HIS A 24 10.08 -5.53 0.55
N VAL A 25 9.29 -6.05 -0.39
CA VAL A 25 9.55 -5.90 -1.83
C VAL A 25 9.43 -4.42 -2.23
N PHE A 26 8.36 -3.75 -1.77
CA PHE A 26 8.19 -2.31 -1.96
C PHE A 26 9.38 -1.54 -1.41
N ALA A 27 9.73 -1.74 -0.13
CA ALA A 27 10.86 -1.08 0.52
C ALA A 27 12.19 -1.35 -0.19
N SER A 28 12.38 -2.55 -0.75
CA SER A 28 13.59 -2.90 -1.50
C SER A 28 13.66 -2.20 -2.87
N GLN A 29 12.53 -2.01 -3.56
CA GLN A 29 12.47 -1.31 -4.85
C GLN A 29 12.72 0.19 -4.71
N PHE A 30 12.31 0.78 -3.58
CA PHE A 30 12.46 2.21 -3.30
C PHE A 30 13.56 2.51 -2.26
N LYS A 31 14.57 1.61 -2.15
CA LYS A 31 15.70 1.75 -1.21
C LYS A 31 16.36 3.13 -1.36
N GLY A 32 16.26 3.94 -0.31
CA GLY A 32 16.85 5.28 -0.23
C GLY A 32 15.89 6.45 -0.52
N ALA A 33 14.63 6.19 -0.89
CA ALA A 33 13.67 7.22 -1.28
C ALA A 33 12.76 7.73 -0.15
N PHE A 34 12.85 7.20 1.07
CA PHE A 34 11.95 7.57 2.18
C PHE A 34 12.64 7.49 3.54
N THR A 35 12.11 8.26 4.50
CA THR A 35 12.37 8.05 5.92
C THR A 35 11.49 6.90 6.41
N THR A 36 12.03 6.03 7.28
CA THR A 36 11.32 4.81 7.73
C THR A 36 9.92 5.07 8.27
N THR A 37 9.65 6.25 8.85
CA THR A 37 8.33 6.61 9.38
C THR A 37 7.30 6.85 8.28
N GLU A 38 7.61 7.67 7.26
CA GLU A 38 6.64 7.97 6.19
C GLU A 38 6.32 6.75 5.33
N GLY A 39 7.31 5.89 5.09
CA GLY A 39 7.08 4.63 4.38
C GLY A 39 6.10 3.71 5.14
N VAL A 40 6.26 3.61 6.46
CA VAL A 40 5.34 2.83 7.31
C VAL A 40 3.94 3.44 7.31
N GLU A 41 3.80 4.77 7.40
CA GLU A 41 2.49 5.44 7.32
C GLU A 41 1.77 5.16 5.99
N GLY A 42 2.49 5.20 4.86
CA GLY A 42 1.90 4.90 3.55
C GLY A 42 1.42 3.46 3.42
N ILE A 43 2.17 2.50 3.97
CA ILE A 43 1.77 1.09 4.02
C ILE A 43 0.50 0.92 4.87
N LEU A 44 0.43 1.57 6.03
CA LEU A 44 -0.75 1.53 6.90
C LEU A 44 -1.99 2.13 6.23
N MET A 45 -1.83 3.26 5.53
CA MET A 45 -2.92 3.85 4.74
C MET A 45 -3.43 2.87 3.67
N PHE A 46 -2.54 2.10 3.04
CA PHE A 46 -2.94 1.12 2.04
C PHE A 46 -3.70 -0.07 2.65
N ASP A 47 -3.26 -0.60 3.80
CA ASP A 47 -4.01 -1.67 4.49
C ASP A 47 -5.41 -1.20 4.94
N GLN A 48 -5.53 0.04 5.42
CA GLN A 48 -6.84 0.64 5.73
C GLN A 48 -7.76 0.70 4.50
N TYR A 49 -7.22 1.10 3.34
CA TYR A 49 -7.97 1.07 2.08
C TYR A 49 -8.45 -0.35 1.73
N LEU A 50 -7.58 -1.35 1.85
CA LEU A 50 -7.95 -2.75 1.59
C LEU A 50 -9.06 -3.21 2.53
N ASN A 51 -8.97 -2.89 3.82
CA ASN A 51 -9.98 -3.27 4.81
C ASN A 51 -11.34 -2.60 4.50
N ASN A 52 -11.34 -1.30 4.24
CA ASN A 52 -12.57 -0.53 4.11
C ASN A 52 -13.26 -0.70 2.75
N GLU A 53 -12.50 -0.73 1.66
CA GLU A 53 -13.09 -0.66 0.31
C GLU A 53 -13.06 -2.00 -0.42
N VAL A 54 -12.14 -2.89 -0.08
CA VAL A 54 -11.95 -4.17 -0.81
C VAL A 54 -12.52 -5.34 -0.01
N ARG A 55 -12.09 -5.52 1.23
CA ARG A 55 -12.46 -6.65 2.09
C ARG A 55 -13.89 -6.48 2.65
N ASN A 56 -14.26 -5.29 3.13
CA ASN A 56 -15.61 -5.04 3.63
C ASN A 56 -16.69 -5.04 2.54
N ARG A 57 -16.36 -4.76 1.27
CA ARG A 57 -17.31 -4.91 0.16
C ARG A 57 -17.48 -6.37 -0.30
N GLY A 58 -16.56 -7.26 0.05
CA GLY A 58 -16.67 -8.70 -0.20
C GLY A 58 -17.43 -9.47 0.88
N SER A 59 -17.70 -8.85 2.03
CA SER A 59 -18.43 -9.43 3.17
C SER A 59 -19.91 -9.03 3.20
N ILE A 60 -20.51 -8.77 2.05
CA ILE A 60 -21.98 -8.69 1.95
C ILE A 60 -22.47 -10.12 1.68
N SER A 61 -22.57 -10.88 2.77
CA SER A 61 -23.39 -12.09 2.86
C SER A 61 -24.86 -11.73 2.97
#